data_AF-A0A062UJ36-F1
#
_entry.id   AF-A0A062UJ36-F1
#
_cell.length_a   1.000
_cell.length_b   1.000
_cell.length_c   1.000
_cell.angle_alpha   90.00
_cell.angle_beta   90.00
_cell.angle_gamma   90.00
#
_symmetry.space_group_name_H-M   'P 1'
#
loop_
_entity.id
_entity.type
_entity.pdbx_description
1 polymer ?
#
loop_
_entity_poly.entity_id
_entity_poly.type
_entity_poly.pdbx_seq_one_letter_code
_entity_poly.pdbx_strand_id
1 'polypeptide(L)'
;MTLVDLSKELGISHQQLQKYETGSNRLSAGILVEVSRVLGASLAELFDNTPSYGAGPRTKTDPLRARCHQFIDRAPSRQKLVMMAKLLKVIHDGSLE
;
A
#
# COMPACT_ATOMS: atom_id res chain seq x y z
N MET A 1 4.86 -24.40 1.70
CA MET A 1 5.02 -24.03 3.13
C MET A 1 3.70 -24.33 3.83
N THR A 2 3.72 -24.99 4.99
CA THR A 2 2.50 -25.19 5.79
C THR A 2 2.31 -24.03 6.79
N LEU A 3 1.12 -23.92 7.41
CA LEU A 3 0.89 -22.98 8.51
C LEU A 3 1.86 -23.16 9.68
N VAL A 4 2.17 -24.42 10.00
CA VAL A 4 3.12 -24.73 11.07
C VAL A 4 4.50 -24.18 10.73
N ASP A 5 4.95 -24.35 9.49
CA ASP A 5 6.25 -23.84 9.03
C ASP A 5 6.27 -22.31 9.03
N LEU A 6 5.22 -21.65 8.54
CA LEU A 6 5.12 -20.19 8.55
C LEU A 6 5.12 -19.62 9.98
N SER A 7 4.45 -20.30 10.93
CA SER A 7 4.41 -19.83 12.32
C SER A 7 5.79 -19.87 12.98
N LYS A 8 6.60 -20.89 12.67
CA LYS A 8 7.99 -21.00 13.13
C LYS A 8 8.85 -19.90 12.54
N GLU A 9 8.72 -19.64 11.25
CA GLU A 9 9.52 -18.61 10.56
C GLU A 9 9.19 -17.19 11.03
N LEU A 10 7.94 -16.96 11.42
CA LEU A 10 7.49 -15.70 12.01
C LEU A 10 7.72 -15.61 13.54
N GLY A 11 8.20 -16.68 14.18
CA GLY A 11 8.40 -16.72 15.63
C GLY A 11 7.10 -16.56 16.45
N ILE A 12 5.95 -16.94 15.90
CA ILE A 12 4.64 -16.85 16.57
C ILE A 12 4.03 -18.23 16.79
N SER A 13 3.09 -18.33 17.73
CA SER A 13 2.39 -19.60 17.93
C SER A 13 1.50 -19.96 16.73
N HIS A 14 1.33 -21.27 16.49
CA HIS A 14 0.41 -21.76 15.46
C HIS A 14 -1.02 -21.23 15.64
N GLN A 15 -1.50 -21.14 16.90
CA GLN A 15 -2.79 -20.53 17.21
C GLN A 15 -2.85 -19.04 16.85
N GLN A 16 -1.76 -18.27 17.02
CA GLN A 16 -1.73 -16.87 16.61
C GLN A 16 -1.77 -16.72 15.10
N LEU A 17 -1.00 -17.53 14.38
CA LEU A 17 -1.04 -17.51 12.92
C LEU A 17 -2.42 -17.90 12.39
N GLN A 18 -3.06 -18.91 13.00
CA GLN A 18 -4.44 -19.28 12.67
C GLN A 18 -5.42 -18.12 12.93
N LYS A 19 -5.25 -17.35 14.02
CA LYS A 19 -6.07 -16.15 14.26
C LYS A 19 -5.85 -15.05 13.23
N TYR A 20 -4.66 -14.95 12.64
CA TYR A 20 -4.39 -14.02 11.53
C TYR A 20 -4.99 -14.52 10.22
N GLU A 21 -4.88 -15.81 9.93
CA GLU A 21 -5.46 -16.44 8.74
C GLU A 21 -6.99 -16.34 8.72
N THR A 22 -7.65 -16.60 9.85
CA THR A 22 -9.11 -16.48 9.96
C THR A 22 -9.59 -15.04 10.11
N GLY A 23 -8.68 -14.06 10.19
CA GLY A 23 -9.01 -12.65 10.40
C GLY A 23 -9.60 -12.32 11.77
N SER A 24 -9.58 -13.26 12.72
CA SER A 24 -10.03 -13.02 14.10
C SER A 24 -9.13 -12.02 14.83
N ASN A 25 -7.86 -11.95 14.43
CA ASN A 25 -6.92 -10.90 14.84
C ASN A 25 -6.41 -10.13 13.61
N ARG A 26 -6.24 -8.82 13.76
CA ARG A 26 -5.55 -7.99 12.76
C ARG A 26 -4.05 -8.18 12.85
N LEU A 27 -3.40 -8.23 11.68
CA LEU A 27 -1.95 -8.15 11.57
C LEU A 27 -1.48 -6.71 11.82
N SER A 28 -0.39 -6.55 12.56
CA SER A 28 0.30 -5.25 12.62
C SER A 28 1.08 -5.02 11.32
N ALA A 29 1.37 -3.76 10.99
CA ALA A 29 2.16 -3.42 9.81
C ALA A 29 3.55 -4.08 9.84
N GLY A 30 4.16 -4.22 11.02
CA GLY A 30 5.45 -4.90 11.19
C GLY A 30 5.40 -6.38 10.81
N ILE A 31 4.42 -7.13 11.34
CA ILE A 31 4.27 -8.55 11.00
C ILE A 31 3.93 -8.73 9.52
N LEU A 32 3.16 -7.81 8.92
CA LEU A 32 2.83 -7.89 7.50
C LEU A 32 4.08 -7.81 6.59
N VAL A 33 5.04 -6.94 6.95
CA VAL A 33 6.34 -6.84 6.25
C VAL A 33 7.13 -8.13 6.40
N GLU A 34 7.06 -8.76 7.56
CA GLU A 34 7.78 -10.01 7.84
C GLU A 34 7.15 -11.18 7.07
N VAL A 35 5.82 -11.26 7.03
CA VAL A 35 5.05 -12.20 6.20
C VAL A 35 5.42 -12.04 4.72
N SER A 36 5.51 -10.82 4.21
CA SER A 36 5.87 -10.59 2.80
C SER A 36 7.29 -11.11 2.50
N ARG A 37 8.24 -10.91 3.42
CA ARG A 37 9.60 -11.43 3.31
C ARG A 37 9.65 -12.96 3.32
N VAL A 38 8.97 -13.61 4.26
CA VAL A 38 8.95 -15.08 4.38
C VAL A 38 8.29 -15.73 3.16
N LEU A 39 7.22 -15.12 2.64
CA LEU A 39 6.52 -15.62 1.46
C LEU A 39 7.22 -15.29 0.14
N GLY A 40 8.26 -14.45 0.14
CA GLY A 40 8.89 -13.97 -1.08
C GLY A 40 7.96 -13.13 -1.97
N ALA A 41 6.93 -12.53 -1.37
CA ALA A 41 5.93 -11.72 -2.06
C ALA A 41 6.15 -10.23 -1.77
N SER A 42 5.80 -9.38 -2.72
CA SER A 42 5.75 -7.94 -2.49
C SER A 42 4.58 -7.58 -1.57
N LEU A 43 4.72 -6.49 -0.82
CA LEU A 43 3.61 -5.95 -0.03
C LEU A 43 2.39 -5.66 -0.91
N ALA A 44 2.58 -5.20 -2.15
CA ALA A 44 1.49 -4.92 -3.08
C ALA A 44 0.65 -6.17 -3.40
N GLU A 45 1.29 -7.32 -3.63
CA GLU A 45 0.60 -8.58 -3.91
C GLU A 45 -0.28 -9.06 -2.74
N LEU A 46 0.09 -8.74 -1.50
CA LEU A 46 -0.74 -9.04 -0.31
C LEU A 46 -2.04 -8.22 -0.28
N PHE A 47 -2.11 -7.11 -1.02
CA PHE A 47 -3.27 -6.21 -1.06
C PHE A 47 -4.03 -6.21 -2.39
N ASP A 48 -3.53 -6.91 -3.41
CA ASP A 48 -4.01 -6.79 -4.80
C ASP A 48 -5.48 -7.21 -4.97
N ASN A 49 -5.96 -8.09 -4.08
CA ASN A 49 -7.35 -8.56 -4.02
C ASN A 49 -8.12 -8.06 -2.80
N THR A 50 -7.57 -7.11 -2.04
CA THR A 50 -8.31 -6.54 -0.91
C THR A 50 -9.28 -5.47 -1.39
N PRO A 51 -10.58 -5.53 -1.04
CA PRO A 51 -11.43 -4.35 -1.16
C PRO A 51 -10.73 -3.26 -0.37
N SER A 52 -10.50 -2.11 -1.00
CA SER A 52 -9.72 -1.03 -0.38
C SER A 52 -10.42 -0.58 0.91
N TYR A 53 -10.04 -1.18 2.03
CA TYR A 53 -10.58 -0.88 3.34
C TYR A 53 -9.87 0.38 3.81
N GLY A 54 -10.40 1.53 3.40
CA GLY A 54 -9.90 2.85 3.80
C GLY A 54 -9.67 3.82 2.65
N ALA A 55 -9.61 3.38 1.38
CA ALA A 55 -9.94 4.31 0.31
C ALA A 55 -11.46 4.47 0.33
N GLY A 56 -11.94 5.71 0.39
CA GLY A 56 -13.35 5.99 0.09
C GLY A 56 -13.74 5.34 -1.25
N PRO A 57 -15.05 5.30 -1.58
CA PRO A 57 -15.51 4.72 -2.83
C PRO A 57 -14.62 5.18 -3.98
N ARG A 58 -14.07 4.21 -4.73
CA ARG A 58 -13.15 4.51 -5.83
C ARG A 58 -13.80 5.54 -6.72
N THR A 59 -13.26 6.75 -6.73
CA THR A 59 -13.83 7.85 -7.50
C THR A 59 -13.29 7.72 -8.93
N LYS A 60 -14.05 8.23 -9.92
CA LYS A 60 -13.58 8.29 -11.32
C LYS A 60 -12.19 8.96 -11.47
N THR A 61 -11.77 9.73 -10.47
CA THR A 61 -10.49 10.45 -10.40
C THR A 61 -9.33 9.62 -9.84
N ASP A 62 -9.56 8.46 -9.24
CA ASP A 62 -8.50 7.64 -8.63
C ASP A 62 -7.46 7.08 -9.63
N PRO A 63 -7.84 6.56 -10.82
CA PRO A 63 -6.84 6.20 -11.82
C PRO A 63 -6.03 7.41 -12.33
N LEU A 64 -6.60 8.62 -12.30
CA LEU A 64 -5.89 9.85 -12.66
C LEU A 64 -4.89 10.24 -11.55
N ARG A 65 -5.27 10.12 -10.28
CA ARG A 65 -4.37 10.35 -9.14
C ARG A 65 -3.19 9.38 -9.14
N ALA A 66 -3.44 8.09 -9.40
CA ALA A 66 -2.39 7.09 -9.48
C ALA A 66 -1.36 7.41 -10.58
N ARG A 67 -1.81 7.87 -11.74
CA ARG A 67 -0.92 8.35 -12.81
C ARG A 67 -0.08 9.55 -12.37
N CYS A 68 -0.66 10.53 -11.71
CA CYS A 68 0.08 11.68 -11.19
C CYS A 68 1.18 11.26 -10.22
N HIS A 69 0.88 10.37 -9.26
CA HIS A 69 1.88 9.83 -8.33
C HIS A 69 3.03 9.14 -9.06
N GLN A 70 2.75 8.34 -10.08
CA GLN A 70 3.79 7.67 -10.87
C GLN A 70 4.79 8.65 -11.51
N PHE A 71 4.33 9.81 -11.99
CA PHE A 71 5.22 10.84 -12.54
C PHE A 71 6.03 11.56 -11.47
N ILE A 72 5.44 11.81 -10.30
CA ILE A 72 6.10 12.47 -9.17
C ILE A 72 7.20 11.56 -8.61
N ASP A 73 6.89 10.29 -8.34
CA ASP A 73 7.83 9.34 -7.73
C ASP A 73 9.03 9.04 -8.63
N ARG A 74 8.86 9.18 -9.95
CA ARG A 74 9.93 8.97 -10.95
C ARG A 74 10.79 10.21 -11.22
N ALA A 75 10.50 11.36 -10.61
CA ALA A 75 11.26 12.58 -10.85
C ALA A 75 12.44 12.71 -9.87
N PRO A 76 13.71 12.55 -10.31
CA PRO A 76 14.87 12.57 -9.40
C PRO A 76 15.32 13.99 -9.00
N SER A 77 14.77 15.04 -9.63
CA SER A 77 15.23 16.43 -9.45
C SER A 77 14.29 17.23 -8.57
N ARG A 78 14.82 17.76 -7.46
CA ARG A 78 14.09 18.67 -6.56
C ARG A 78 13.52 19.89 -7.28
N GLN A 79 14.27 20.47 -8.22
CA GLN A 79 13.80 21.64 -8.98
C GLN A 79 12.58 21.28 -9.85
N LYS A 80 12.59 20.11 -10.49
CA LYS A 80 11.44 19.64 -11.28
C LYS A 80 10.22 19.38 -10.40
N LEU A 81 10.40 18.74 -9.25
CA LEU A 81 9.32 18.49 -8.29
C LEU A 81 8.69 19.80 -7.77
N VAL A 82 9.51 20.80 -7.45
CA VAL A 82 9.01 22.13 -7.05
C VAL A 82 8.23 22.80 -8.17
N MET A 83 8.69 22.71 -9.42
CA MET A 83 7.97 23.25 -10.57
C MET A 83 6.63 22.53 -10.79
N MET A 84 6.61 21.20 -10.70
CA MET A 84 5.38 20.41 -10.81
C MET A 84 4.37 20.79 -9.72
N ALA A 85 4.80 20.92 -8.46
CA ALA A 85 3.93 21.34 -7.37
C ALA A 85 3.35 22.75 -7.61
N LYS A 86 4.15 23.69 -8.13
CA LYS A 86 3.68 25.03 -8.49
C LYS A 86 2.65 25.00 -9.61
N LEU A 87 2.88 24.22 -10.66
CA LEU A 87 1.94 24.10 -11.78
C LEU A 87 0.62 23.46 -11.34
N LEU A 88 0.69 22.38 -10.57
CA LEU A 88 -0.51 21.74 -10.01
C LEU A 88 -1.29 22.70 -9.11
N LYS A 89 -0.60 23.53 -8.33
CA LYS A 89 -1.24 24.58 -7.51
C LYS A 89 -1.94 25.63 -8.37
N VAL A 90 -1.28 26.15 -9.41
CA VAL A 90 -1.89 27.16 -10.32
C VAL A 90 -3.13 26.61 -11.02
N ILE A 91 -3.08 25.36 -11.49
CA ILE A 91 -4.23 24.71 -12.14
C ILE A 91 -5.38 24.50 -11.14
N HIS A 92 -5.07 24.14 -9.89
CA HIS A 92 -6.07 23.99 -8.84
C HIS A 92 -6.73 25.32 -8.47
N ASP A 93 -5.91 26.35 -8.22
CA ASP A 93 -6.37 27.67 -7.77
C ASP A 93 -7.11 28.42 -8.91
N GLY A 94 -6.70 28.23 -10.17
CA GLY A 94 -7.32 28.84 -11.35
C GLY A 94 -8.56 28.12 -11.87
N SER A 95 -8.99 27.02 -11.25
CA SER A 95 -10.20 26.27 -11.62
C SER A 95 -11.39 26.56 -10.70
N LEU A 96 -11.27 27.57 -9.82
CA LEU A 96 -12.30 28.06 -8.90
C LEU A 96 -13.03 29.33 -9.40
N GLU A 97 -12.81 29.74 -10.66
CA GLU A 97 -13.62 30.78 -11.34
C GLU A 97 -14.63 30.16 -12.32
#